data_AF-A0A3A6P1K7-F1
#
_entry.id   AF-A0A3A6P1K7-F1
#
_cell.length_a   1.000
_cell.length_b   1.000
_cell.length_c   1.000
_cell.angle_alpha   90.00
_cell.angle_beta   90.00
_cell.angle_gamma   90.00
#
_symmetry.space_group_name_H-M   'P 1'
#
loop_
_entity.id
_entity.type
_entity.pdbx_description
1 polymer ?
#
loop_
_entity_poly.entity_id
_entity_poly.type
_entity_poly.pdbx_seq_one_letter_code
_entity_poly.pdbx_strand_id
1 'polypeptide(L)'
;MQFVDKVAVVDREKCTACMNCIRVCPVEAVSLDKSGPKPVSQVDDQQCLACTICMTRCPEQAIRMIARAEPLYFGIDHRQADAGQVERLCRAAHMYPEQIICYCRRTQAREVAAVILLGHHTPEALSRATGVRTGCGVLCITSVLRLLKAAGVELDKAPGWQWYNAYLTIWDLPPEIIAKYPEYFLPEDLAAMNQVFPKGD
;
A
#
# COMPACT_ATOMS: atom_id res chain seq x y z
N MET A 1 3.21 -12.54 11.60
CA MET A 1 3.45 -13.28 10.35
C MET A 1 2.11 -13.66 9.72
N GLN A 2 1.95 -13.44 8.41
CA GLN A 2 0.79 -13.85 7.62
C GLN A 2 1.23 -14.80 6.51
N PHE A 3 0.29 -15.46 5.85
CA PHE A 3 0.60 -16.34 4.72
C PHE A 3 -0.44 -16.25 3.60
N VAL A 4 -0.05 -16.69 2.41
CA VAL A 4 -0.94 -17.00 1.28
C VAL A 4 -0.65 -18.40 0.76
N ASP A 5 -1.71 -19.10 0.36
CA ASP A 5 -1.68 -20.47 -0.14
C ASP A 5 -1.92 -20.55 -1.67
N LYS A 6 -2.07 -19.40 -2.34
CA LYS A 6 -2.31 -19.31 -3.77
C LYS A 6 -1.28 -18.45 -4.49
N VAL A 7 -1.16 -18.65 -5.79
CA VAL A 7 -0.32 -17.86 -6.69
C VAL A 7 -1.05 -17.60 -8.01
N ALA A 8 -0.79 -16.44 -8.62
CA ALA A 8 -1.29 -16.12 -9.94
C ALA A 8 -0.45 -16.83 -11.02
N VAL A 9 -1.10 -17.48 -11.98
CA VAL A 9 -0.45 -18.12 -13.13
C VAL A 9 -1.06 -17.60 -14.42
N VAL A 10 -0.19 -17.31 -15.39
CA VAL A 10 -0.54 -16.76 -16.70
C VAL A 10 -0.68 -17.89 -17.71
N ASP A 11 -1.81 -17.93 -18.41
CA ASP A 11 -2.03 -18.69 -19.63
C ASP A 11 -1.28 -18.00 -20.78
N ARG A 12 -0.22 -18.65 -21.26
CA ARG A 12 0.68 -18.11 -22.30
C ARG A 12 -0.01 -18.02 -23.66
N GLU A 13 -1.01 -18.84 -23.93
CA GLU A 13 -1.72 -18.83 -25.21
C GLU A 13 -2.62 -17.59 -25.29
N LYS A 14 -3.39 -17.33 -24.22
CA LYS A 14 -4.30 -16.17 -24.13
C LYS A 14 -3.60 -14.84 -23.89
N CYS A 15 -2.38 -14.85 -23.31
CA CYS A 15 -1.66 -13.62 -23.01
C CYS A 15 -1.31 -12.83 -24.29
N THR A 16 -1.70 -11.55 -24.31
CA THR A 16 -1.41 -10.56 -25.37
C THR A 16 -0.30 -9.58 -25.00
N ALA A 17 0.35 -9.76 -23.84
CA ALA A 17 1.39 -8.86 -23.33
C ALA A 17 0.97 -7.38 -23.22
N CYS A 18 -0.30 -7.09 -22.91
CA CYS A 18 -0.80 -5.72 -22.75
C CYS A 18 -0.25 -4.96 -21.51
N MET A 19 0.49 -5.66 -20.63
CA MET A 19 1.16 -5.14 -19.43
C MET A 19 0.22 -4.60 -18.33
N ASN A 20 -1.09 -4.80 -18.41
CA ASN A 20 -2.03 -4.38 -17.36
C ASN A 20 -1.68 -5.00 -16.01
N CYS A 21 -1.41 -6.31 -15.96
CA CYS A 21 -1.07 -7.04 -14.74
C CYS A 21 0.22 -6.51 -14.06
N ILE A 22 1.21 -6.09 -14.85
CA ILE A 22 2.46 -5.46 -14.37
C ILE A 22 2.12 -4.11 -13.73
N ARG A 23 1.35 -3.26 -14.43
CA ARG A 23 0.94 -1.93 -13.98
C ARG A 23 0.01 -1.91 -12.76
N VAL A 24 -0.51 -3.04 -12.30
CA VAL A 24 -1.44 -3.09 -11.15
C VAL A 24 -0.93 -3.96 -10.01
N CYS A 25 0.22 -4.63 -10.15
CA CYS A 25 0.75 -5.48 -9.10
C CYS A 25 1.36 -4.61 -7.99
N PRO A 26 0.79 -4.58 -6.76
CA PRO A 26 1.29 -3.72 -5.69
C PRO A 26 2.62 -4.19 -5.11
N VAL A 27 3.05 -5.41 -5.45
CA VAL A 27 4.29 -6.03 -4.94
C VAL A 27 5.33 -6.23 -6.03
N GLU A 28 5.05 -5.77 -7.26
CA GLU A 28 5.94 -5.90 -8.43
C GLU A 28 6.30 -7.35 -8.79
N ALA A 29 5.45 -8.31 -8.41
CA ALA A 29 5.64 -9.74 -8.67
C ALA A 29 5.36 -10.16 -10.13
N VAL A 30 5.15 -9.22 -11.07
CA VAL A 30 4.82 -9.54 -12.47
C VAL A 30 5.77 -8.82 -13.40
N SER A 31 6.39 -9.57 -14.30
CA SER A 31 7.34 -9.08 -15.31
C SER A 31 6.94 -9.55 -16.72
N LEU A 32 7.68 -9.11 -17.74
CA LEU A 32 7.48 -9.55 -19.12
C LEU A 32 8.60 -10.49 -19.54
N ASP A 33 8.27 -11.77 -19.75
CA ASP A 33 9.14 -12.78 -20.31
C ASP A 33 9.20 -12.61 -21.84
N LYS A 34 10.40 -12.42 -22.38
CA LYS A 34 10.67 -12.24 -23.82
C LYS A 34 11.49 -13.39 -24.42
N SER A 35 11.66 -14.49 -23.70
CA SER A 35 12.49 -15.63 -24.14
C SER A 35 11.83 -16.47 -25.25
N GLY A 36 10.50 -16.41 -25.36
CA GLY A 36 9.73 -17.17 -26.34
C GLY A 36 9.44 -16.42 -27.65
N PRO A 37 8.68 -17.04 -28.58
CA PRO A 37 8.35 -16.47 -29.89
C PRO A 37 7.46 -15.22 -29.81
N LYS A 38 6.73 -15.06 -28.70
CA LYS A 38 6.01 -13.83 -28.35
C LYS A 38 6.28 -13.48 -26.88
N PRO A 39 6.30 -12.17 -26.52
CA PRO A 39 6.39 -11.76 -25.14
C PRO A 39 5.14 -12.21 -24.38
N VAL A 40 5.30 -12.62 -23.13
CA VAL A 40 4.19 -12.97 -22.23
C VAL A 40 4.47 -12.50 -20.81
N SER A 41 3.42 -12.21 -20.05
CA SER A 41 3.60 -11.87 -18.64
C SER A 41 3.99 -13.10 -17.83
N GLN A 42 4.89 -12.92 -16.87
CA GLN A 42 5.34 -13.95 -15.94
C GLN A 42 5.16 -13.45 -14.51
N VAL A 43 4.77 -14.36 -13.60
CA VAL A 43 4.60 -14.07 -12.18
C VAL A 43 5.77 -14.68 -11.41
N ASP A 44 6.39 -13.89 -10.55
CA ASP A 44 7.34 -14.36 -9.54
C ASP A 44 6.55 -14.99 -8.37
N ASP A 45 6.66 -16.31 -8.26
CA ASP A 45 6.00 -17.09 -7.22
C ASP A 45 6.43 -16.65 -5.81
N GLN A 46 7.67 -16.21 -5.61
CA GLN A 46 8.20 -15.85 -4.29
C GLN A 46 7.79 -14.44 -3.84
N GLN A 47 7.21 -13.63 -4.74
CA GLN A 47 6.72 -12.29 -4.42
C GLN A 47 5.19 -12.17 -4.49
N CYS A 48 4.50 -13.11 -5.15
CA CYS A 48 3.06 -13.01 -5.36
C CYS A 48 2.27 -13.20 -4.06
N LEU A 49 1.75 -12.10 -3.50
CA LEU A 49 0.90 -12.14 -2.30
C LEU A 49 -0.59 -12.44 -2.62
N ALA A 50 -0.90 -13.10 -3.72
CA ALA A 50 -2.23 -13.63 -4.05
C ALA A 50 -3.42 -12.65 -3.99
N CYS A 51 -3.20 -11.36 -4.24
CA CYS A 51 -4.25 -10.32 -4.09
C CYS A 51 -5.34 -10.31 -5.18
N THR A 52 -5.20 -11.13 -6.23
CA THR A 52 -6.16 -11.27 -7.35
C THR A 52 -6.36 -10.04 -8.26
N ILE A 53 -5.70 -8.92 -7.99
CA ILE A 53 -5.84 -7.68 -8.78
C ILE A 53 -5.43 -7.91 -10.25
N CYS A 54 -4.32 -8.61 -10.50
CA CYS A 54 -3.90 -8.91 -11.87
C CYS A 54 -4.92 -9.78 -12.63
N MET A 55 -5.54 -10.74 -11.95
CA MET A 55 -6.58 -11.59 -12.50
C MET A 55 -7.80 -10.78 -12.92
N THR A 56 -8.29 -9.91 -12.05
CA THR A 56 -9.48 -9.09 -12.33
C THR A 56 -9.25 -8.01 -13.39
N ARG A 57 -7.99 -7.60 -13.62
CA ARG A 57 -7.62 -6.56 -14.59
C ARG A 57 -7.14 -7.11 -15.94
N CYS A 58 -7.06 -8.42 -16.10
CA CYS A 58 -6.66 -9.03 -17.36
C CYS A 58 -7.85 -9.02 -18.36
N PRO A 59 -7.77 -8.27 -19.47
CA PRO A 59 -8.87 -8.22 -20.45
C PRO A 59 -9.08 -9.57 -21.15
N GLU A 60 -8.01 -10.35 -21.31
CA GLU A 60 -8.04 -11.67 -21.98
C GLU A 60 -8.42 -12.82 -21.04
N GLN A 61 -8.67 -12.52 -19.75
CA GLN A 61 -8.89 -13.54 -18.72
C GLN A 61 -7.77 -14.62 -18.70
N ALA A 62 -6.54 -14.22 -19.03
CA ALA A 62 -5.38 -15.10 -19.16
C ALA A 62 -4.69 -15.40 -17.82
N ILE A 63 -5.28 -15.03 -16.68
CA ILE A 63 -4.66 -15.20 -15.36
C ILE A 63 -5.61 -15.99 -14.47
N ARG A 64 -5.08 -16.97 -13.76
CA ARG A 64 -5.82 -17.77 -12.77
C ARG A 64 -5.06 -17.84 -11.45
N MET A 65 -5.80 -17.97 -10.36
CA MET A 65 -5.21 -18.28 -9.06
C MET A 65 -5.18 -19.80 -8.88
N ILE A 66 -4.02 -20.36 -8.61
CA ILE A 66 -3.85 -21.80 -8.30
C ILE A 66 -3.30 -21.96 -6.88
N ALA A 67 -3.48 -23.14 -6.29
CA ALA A 67 -2.86 -23.48 -5.02
C ALA A 67 -1.33 -23.58 -5.17
N ARG A 68 -0.61 -23.17 -4.14
CA ARG A 68 0.84 -23.38 -3.98
C ARG A 68 1.09 -24.77 -3.41
N ALA A 69 2.27 -25.32 -3.70
CA ALA A 69 2.75 -26.51 -3.01
C ALA A 69 3.03 -26.20 -1.52
N GLU A 70 3.63 -25.04 -1.24
CA GLU A 70 3.91 -24.55 0.10
C GLU A 70 3.37 -23.12 0.28
N PRO A 71 2.79 -22.78 1.45
CA PRO A 71 2.37 -21.42 1.72
C PRO A 71 3.54 -20.43 1.71
N LEU A 72 3.33 -19.27 1.10
CA LEU A 72 4.27 -18.16 1.18
C LEU A 72 3.96 -17.32 2.40
N TYR A 73 4.91 -17.25 3.34
CA TYR A 73 4.81 -16.40 4.53
C TYR A 73 5.38 -15.00 4.25
N PHE A 74 4.72 -13.99 4.82
CA PHE A 74 5.14 -12.60 4.69
C PHE A 74 4.77 -11.80 5.96
N GLY A 75 5.20 -10.54 5.98
CA GLY A 75 5.09 -9.66 7.13
C GLY A 75 6.44 -9.49 7.81
N ILE A 76 6.54 -8.42 8.60
CA ILE A 76 7.75 -8.09 9.34
C ILE A 76 7.48 -8.11 10.84
N ASP A 77 8.54 -8.23 11.62
CA ASP A 77 8.48 -7.91 13.05
C ASP A 77 8.78 -6.42 13.24
N HIS A 78 7.76 -5.63 13.53
CA HIS A 78 7.89 -4.18 13.71
C HIS A 78 8.84 -3.80 14.87
N ARG A 79 9.12 -4.72 15.80
CA ARG A 79 10.07 -4.54 16.91
C ARG A 79 11.53 -4.49 16.46
N GLN A 80 11.79 -4.75 15.18
CA GLN A 80 13.11 -4.54 14.57
C GLN A 80 13.45 -3.05 14.38
N ALA A 81 12.44 -2.17 14.38
CA ALA A 81 12.62 -0.71 14.37
C ALA A 81 12.52 -0.15 15.80
N ASP A 82 13.13 1.03 16.03
CA ASP A 82 13.02 1.74 17.30
C ASP A 82 11.57 2.15 17.57
N ALA A 83 11.01 1.69 18.69
CA ALA A 83 9.60 1.90 19.02
C ALA A 83 9.25 3.39 19.18
N GLY A 84 10.18 4.21 19.70
CA GLY A 84 9.97 5.65 19.85
C GLY A 84 9.94 6.38 18.51
N GLN A 85 10.81 6.00 17.57
CA GLN A 85 10.77 6.51 16.19
C GLN A 85 9.49 6.07 15.46
N VAL A 86 9.05 4.83 15.63
CA VAL A 86 7.78 4.33 15.07
C VAL A 86 6.60 5.16 15.59
N GLU A 87 6.54 5.40 16.90
CA GLU A 87 5.47 6.21 17.48
C GLU A 87 5.46 7.64 16.95
N ARG A 88 6.63 8.31 16.93
CA ARG A 88 6.75 9.67 16.38
C ARG A 88 6.31 9.73 14.92
N LEU A 89 6.74 8.79 14.09
CA LEU A 89 6.36 8.74 12.68
C LEU A 89 4.85 8.53 12.48
N CYS A 90 4.24 7.58 13.22
CA CYS A 90 2.80 7.37 13.16
C CYS A 90 2.02 8.64 13.57
N ARG A 91 2.43 9.30 14.66
CA ARG A 91 1.79 10.54 15.14
C ARG A 91 1.95 11.69 14.15
N ALA A 92 3.13 11.85 13.54
CA ALA A 92 3.37 12.83 12.49
C ALA A 92 2.47 12.61 11.27
N ALA A 93 2.08 11.35 10.99
CA ALA A 93 1.12 10.99 9.94
C ALA A 93 -0.36 11.08 10.38
N HIS A 94 -0.63 11.58 11.59
CA HIS A 94 -1.94 11.59 12.24
C HIS A 94 -2.58 10.20 12.37
N MET A 95 -1.81 9.20 12.83
CA MET A 95 -2.28 7.83 13.09
C MET A 95 -1.78 7.27 14.42
N TYR A 96 -2.63 6.49 15.09
CA TYR A 96 -2.17 5.67 16.21
C TYR A 96 -1.35 4.47 15.69
N PRO A 97 -0.27 4.06 16.36
CA PRO A 97 0.53 2.91 15.94
C PRO A 97 -0.28 1.63 15.71
N GLU A 98 -1.26 1.35 16.57
CA GLU A 98 -2.13 0.16 16.53
C GLU A 98 -3.25 0.25 15.48
N GLN A 99 -3.47 1.42 14.88
CA GLN A 99 -4.54 1.64 13.91
C GLN A 99 -4.38 0.69 12.73
N ILE A 100 -5.42 -0.10 12.44
CA ILE A 100 -5.46 -0.95 11.26
C ILE A 100 -5.65 -0.06 10.03
N ILE A 101 -4.65 -0.03 9.15
CA ILE A 101 -4.70 0.73 7.89
C ILE A 101 -5.04 -0.13 6.69
N CYS A 102 -4.84 -1.45 6.76
CA CYS A 102 -5.31 -2.40 5.75
C CYS A 102 -6.09 -3.54 6.39
N TYR A 103 -7.41 -3.46 6.34
CA TYR A 103 -8.30 -4.48 6.91
C TYR A 103 -8.14 -5.86 6.28
N CYS A 104 -7.92 -5.94 4.96
CA CYS A 104 -7.75 -7.22 4.26
C CYS A 104 -6.57 -8.04 4.78
N ARG A 105 -5.51 -7.37 5.25
CA ARG A 105 -4.32 -7.99 5.82
C ARG A 105 -4.15 -7.74 7.31
N ARG A 106 -5.08 -7.02 7.94
CA ARG A 106 -4.94 -6.53 9.33
C ARG A 106 -3.61 -5.80 9.60
N THR A 107 -3.04 -5.15 8.57
CA THR A 107 -1.79 -4.40 8.69
C THR A 107 -2.04 -3.12 9.48
N GLN A 108 -1.19 -2.87 10.47
CA GLN A 108 -1.24 -1.70 11.35
C GLN A 108 -0.30 -0.59 10.87
N ALA A 109 -0.56 0.65 11.29
CA ALA A 109 0.27 1.80 10.96
C ALA A 109 1.73 1.58 11.42
N ARG A 110 1.94 1.01 12.62
CA ARG A 110 3.28 0.73 13.16
C ARG A 110 4.10 -0.25 12.33
N GLU A 111 3.45 -1.22 11.69
CA GLU A 111 4.16 -2.17 10.82
C GLU A 111 4.69 -1.45 9.59
N VAL A 112 3.90 -0.59 8.96
CA VAL A 112 4.34 0.19 7.81
C VAL A 112 5.39 1.24 8.21
N ALA A 113 5.18 1.94 9.33
CA ALA A 113 6.15 2.91 9.86
C ALA A 113 7.50 2.26 10.17
N ALA A 114 7.50 1.08 10.81
CA ALA A 114 8.73 0.31 11.06
C ALA A 114 9.47 -0.03 9.76
N VAL A 115 8.75 -0.49 8.72
CA VAL A 115 9.38 -0.81 7.42
C VAL A 115 9.97 0.45 6.74
N ILE A 116 9.33 1.61 6.88
CA ILE A 116 9.90 2.87 6.40
C ILE A 116 11.22 3.18 7.11
N LEU A 117 11.25 3.06 8.44
CA LEU A 117 12.46 3.28 9.24
C LEU A 117 13.57 2.25 8.96
N LEU A 118 13.21 1.06 8.47
CA LEU A 118 14.15 0.04 8.01
C LEU A 118 14.66 0.28 6.57
N GLY A 119 14.32 1.42 5.95
CA GLY A 119 14.92 1.88 4.69
C GLY A 119 14.09 1.62 3.43
N HIS A 120 12.80 1.32 3.56
CA HIS A 120 11.91 1.14 2.39
C HIS A 120 11.01 2.36 2.18
N HIS A 121 11.20 3.05 1.06
CA HIS A 121 10.58 4.35 0.81
C HIS A 121 9.60 4.37 -0.38
N THR A 122 9.13 3.21 -0.85
CA THR A 122 8.13 3.15 -1.93
C THR A 122 6.88 2.37 -1.51
N PRO A 123 5.67 2.74 -1.97
CA PRO A 123 4.46 1.99 -1.68
C PRO A 123 4.57 0.50 -2.00
N GLU A 124 5.30 0.15 -3.07
CA GLU A 124 5.53 -1.23 -3.52
C GLU A 124 6.44 -2.01 -2.57
N ALA A 125 7.53 -1.39 -2.10
CA ALA A 125 8.41 -2.00 -1.11
C ALA A 125 7.68 -2.24 0.23
N LEU A 126 6.87 -1.28 0.66
CA LEU A 126 6.04 -1.43 1.85
C LEU A 126 4.99 -2.53 1.69
N SER A 127 4.41 -2.66 0.49
CA SER A 127 3.45 -3.72 0.16
C SER A 127 4.11 -5.10 0.18
N ARG A 128 5.34 -5.25 -0.33
CA ARG A 128 6.10 -6.51 -0.26
C ARG A 128 6.39 -6.91 1.18
N ALA A 129 6.83 -5.97 2.00
CA ALA A 129 7.23 -6.25 3.37
C ALA A 129 6.03 -6.54 4.29
N THR A 130 4.97 -5.73 4.22
CA THR A 130 3.86 -5.77 5.19
C THR A 130 2.60 -6.46 4.68
N GLY A 131 2.51 -6.69 3.36
CA GLY A 131 1.28 -7.10 2.70
C GLY A 131 0.24 -6.00 2.52
N VAL A 132 0.48 -4.76 2.98
CA VAL A 132 -0.44 -3.63 2.71
C VAL A 132 -0.76 -3.56 1.21
N ARG A 133 -1.98 -3.13 0.85
CA ARG A 133 -2.49 -3.08 -0.54
C ARG A 133 -2.72 -4.44 -1.24
N THR A 134 -2.34 -5.57 -0.64
CA THR A 134 -2.49 -6.89 -1.27
C THR A 134 -3.83 -7.58 -0.97
N GLY A 135 -4.94 -6.86 -1.10
CA GLY A 135 -6.29 -7.35 -0.83
C GLY A 135 -7.32 -6.68 -1.73
N CYS A 136 -8.26 -5.92 -1.18
CA CYS A 136 -9.25 -5.17 -1.96
C CYS A 136 -8.63 -4.09 -2.87
N GLY A 137 -7.41 -3.62 -2.56
CA GLY A 137 -6.72 -2.57 -3.31
C GLY A 137 -7.31 -1.17 -3.11
N VAL A 138 -8.13 -0.96 -2.09
CA VAL A 138 -8.84 0.30 -1.83
C VAL A 138 -8.43 0.88 -0.47
N LEU A 139 -8.46 2.21 -0.36
CA LEU A 139 -8.25 3.08 0.80
C LEU A 139 -6.88 3.03 1.50
N CYS A 140 -6.35 1.84 1.78
CA CYS A 140 -5.13 1.64 2.57
C CYS A 140 -3.89 2.37 2.02
N ILE A 141 -3.85 2.59 0.70
CA ILE A 141 -2.79 3.37 0.05
C ILE A 141 -2.70 4.79 0.60
N THR A 142 -3.81 5.44 0.92
CA THR A 142 -3.79 6.81 1.43
C THR A 142 -3.07 6.89 2.77
N SER A 143 -3.22 5.88 3.62
CA SER A 143 -2.50 5.79 4.88
C SER A 143 -1.01 5.56 4.66
N VAL A 144 -0.65 4.70 3.69
CA VAL A 144 0.75 4.48 3.29
C VAL A 144 1.41 5.78 2.82
N LEU A 145 0.72 6.55 1.96
CA LEU A 145 1.23 7.83 1.46
C LEU A 145 1.40 8.87 2.56
N ARG A 146 0.47 8.93 3.53
CA ARG A 146 0.61 9.83 4.69
C ARG A 146 1.82 9.47 5.56
N LEU A 147 2.06 8.18 5.80
CA LEU A 147 3.24 7.73 6.54
C LEU A 147 4.54 8.05 5.78
N LEU A 148 4.57 7.83 4.47
CA LEU A 148 5.73 8.18 3.64
C LEU A 148 5.99 9.69 3.63
N LYS A 149 4.94 10.50 3.45
CA LYS A 149 5.05 11.97 3.52
C LYS A 149 5.56 12.44 4.89
N ALA A 150 5.05 11.86 5.98
CA ALA A 150 5.51 12.15 7.34
C ALA A 150 6.97 11.75 7.57
N ALA A 151 7.47 10.73 6.85
CA ALA A 151 8.87 10.34 6.85
C ALA A 151 9.76 11.20 5.93
N GLY A 152 9.22 12.27 5.34
CA GLY A 152 9.94 13.14 4.40
C GLY A 152 10.13 12.54 3.01
N VAL A 153 9.38 11.48 2.66
CA VAL A 153 9.40 10.88 1.33
C VAL A 153 8.39 11.61 0.45
N GLU A 154 8.89 12.46 -0.43
CA GLU A 154 8.10 13.07 -1.49
C GLU A 154 7.91 12.05 -2.63
N LEU A 155 6.65 11.71 -2.89
CA LEU A 155 6.29 10.84 -4.01
C LEU A 155 5.53 11.67 -5.03
N ASP A 156 6.04 11.68 -6.26
CA ASP A 156 5.33 12.26 -7.40
C ASP A 156 4.25 11.27 -7.92
N LYS A 157 3.59 11.63 -9.01
CA LYS A 157 2.55 10.84 -9.67
C LYS A 157 2.97 9.38 -9.85
N ALA A 158 2.09 8.47 -9.39
CA ALA A 158 2.25 7.03 -9.57
C ALA A 158 2.48 6.68 -11.06
N PRO A 159 3.47 5.81 -11.38
CA PRO A 159 3.60 5.25 -12.71
C PRO A 159 2.45 4.26 -12.98
N GLY A 160 1.33 4.77 -13.52
CA GLY A 160 0.16 3.97 -13.88
C GLY A 160 -0.99 4.07 -12.88
N TRP A 161 -1.71 2.97 -12.68
CA TRP A 161 -2.99 2.92 -11.95
C TRP A 161 -2.84 2.30 -10.56
N GLN A 162 -1.60 2.20 -10.06
CA GLN A 162 -1.27 1.47 -8.84
C GLN A 162 -1.77 2.17 -7.58
N TRP A 163 -1.90 3.50 -7.63
CA TRP A 163 -2.33 4.31 -6.51
C TRP A 163 -2.79 5.72 -6.92
N TYR A 164 -3.54 6.38 -6.03
CA TYR A 164 -4.06 7.74 -6.13
C TYR A 164 -3.56 8.56 -4.92
N ASN A 165 -3.81 9.88 -4.92
CA ASN A 165 -3.32 10.77 -3.88
C ASN A 165 -3.96 10.49 -2.50
N ALA A 166 -3.32 10.94 -1.42
CA ALA A 166 -3.88 10.84 -0.07
C ALA A 166 -5.19 11.64 0.04
N TYR A 167 -6.14 11.13 0.85
CA TYR A 167 -7.34 11.89 1.18
C TYR A 167 -6.98 13.10 2.05
N LEU A 168 -7.67 14.20 1.80
CA LEU A 168 -7.60 15.38 2.66
C LEU A 168 -8.31 15.08 3.98
N THR A 169 -7.67 15.48 5.07
CA THR A 169 -8.27 15.51 6.40
C THR A 169 -8.37 16.95 6.87
N ILE A 170 -8.98 17.17 8.04
CA ILE A 170 -9.06 18.51 8.65
C ILE A 170 -7.68 19.17 8.84
N TRP A 171 -6.64 18.38 9.09
CA TRP A 171 -5.26 18.87 9.21
C TRP A 171 -4.62 19.29 7.88
N ASP A 172 -5.22 18.88 6.75
CA ASP A 172 -4.71 19.17 5.40
C ASP A 172 -5.44 20.36 4.76
N LEU A 173 -6.45 20.94 5.42
CA LEU A 173 -7.23 22.05 4.88
C LEU A 173 -6.44 23.37 4.93
N PRO A 174 -6.29 24.08 3.80
CA PRO A 174 -5.63 25.38 3.79
C PRO A 174 -6.40 26.43 4.61
N PRO A 175 -5.71 27.37 5.29
CA PRO A 175 -6.36 28.42 6.09
C PRO A 175 -7.38 29.23 5.29
N GLU A 176 -7.12 29.49 4.01
CA GLU A 176 -8.03 30.21 3.11
C GLU A 176 -9.32 29.44 2.84
N ILE A 177 -9.28 28.10 2.83
CA ILE A 177 -10.48 27.27 2.68
C ILE A 177 -11.27 27.28 3.99
N ILE A 178 -10.60 27.19 5.13
CA ILE A 178 -11.24 27.28 6.45
C ILE A 178 -11.97 28.62 6.60
N ALA A 179 -11.32 29.73 6.22
CA ALA A 179 -11.90 31.07 6.31
C ALA A 179 -13.07 31.30 5.32
N LYS A 180 -13.07 30.59 4.19
CA LYS A 180 -14.10 30.73 3.15
C LYS A 180 -15.47 30.20 3.58
N TYR A 181 -15.52 29.24 4.50
CA TYR A 181 -16.75 28.56 4.93
C TYR A 181 -16.99 28.73 6.44
N PRO A 182 -17.22 29.97 6.92
CA PRO A 182 -17.36 30.27 8.35
C PRO A 182 -18.62 29.69 8.99
N GLU A 183 -19.58 29.20 8.20
CA GLU A 183 -20.76 28.51 8.70
C GLU A 183 -20.46 27.11 9.27
N TYR A 184 -19.27 26.57 9.02
CA TYR A 184 -18.80 25.31 9.61
C TYR A 184 -17.82 25.57 10.76
N PHE A 185 -17.84 24.69 11.75
CA PHE A 185 -16.99 24.74 12.94
C PHE A 185 -15.56 24.21 12.70
N LEU A 186 -15.00 24.42 11.50
CA LEU A 186 -13.69 23.87 11.11
C LEU A 186 -12.54 24.31 12.06
N PRO A 187 -12.47 25.57 12.55
CA PRO A 187 -11.47 25.96 13.53
C PRO A 187 -11.61 25.22 14.86
N GLU A 188 -12.84 25.09 15.37
CA GLU A 188 -13.15 24.41 16.63
C GLU A 188 -12.90 22.91 16.53
N ASP A 189 -13.32 22.30 15.43
CA ASP A 189 -13.10 20.88 15.13
C ASP A 189 -11.59 20.60 15.03
N LEU A 190 -10.81 21.46 14.36
CA LEU A 190 -9.36 21.31 14.26
C LEU A 190 -8.71 21.45 15.64
N ALA A 191 -9.15 22.41 16.46
CA ALA A 191 -8.67 22.57 17.83
C ALA A 191 -8.97 21.34 18.69
N ALA A 192 -10.20 20.81 18.63
CA ALA A 192 -10.61 19.60 19.34
C ALA A 192 -9.81 18.38 18.88
N MET A 193 -9.62 18.22 17.57
CA MET A 193 -8.81 17.14 17.01
C MET A 193 -7.36 17.20 17.49
N ASN A 194 -6.75 18.40 17.59
CA ASN A 194 -5.40 18.56 18.11
C ASN A 194 -5.29 18.28 19.62
N GLN A 195 -6.37 18.44 20.39
CA GLN A 195 -6.41 18.06 21.81
C GLN A 195 -6.49 16.54 21.98
N VAL A 196 -7.30 15.87 21.17
CA VAL A 196 -7.49 14.41 21.24
C VAL A 196 -6.32 13.65 20.61
N PHE A 197 -5.79 14.18 19.51
CA PHE A 197 -4.69 13.60 18.75
C PHE A 197 -3.43 14.46 18.92
N PRO A 198 -2.72 14.36 20.06
CA PRO A 198 -1.51 15.14 20.26
C PRO A 198 -0.46 14.75 19.21
N LYS A 199 0.13 15.76 18.58
CA LYS A 199 1.29 15.57 17.70
C LYS A 199 2.42 14.91 18.50
N GLY A 200 3.17 14.02 17.87
CA GLY A 200 4.43 13.56 18.46
C GLY A 200 5.39 14.76 18.47
N ASP A 201 5.98 15.04 19.63
CA ASP A 201 7.01 16.08 19.80
C ASP A 201 8.18 15.88 18.81
#